data_AF-A0AAD3XZR2-F1
#
_entry.id   AF-A0AAD3XZR2-F1
#
_cell.length_a   1.000
_cell.length_b   1.000
_cell.length_c   1.000
_cell.angle_alpha   90.00
_cell.angle_beta   90.00
_cell.angle_gamma   90.00
#
_symmetry.space_group_name_H-M   'P 1'
#
loop_
_entity.id
_entity.type
_entity.pdbx_description
1 polymer ?
#
loop_
_entity_poly.entity_id
_entity_poly.type
_entity_poly.pdbx_seq_one_letter_code
_entity_poly.pdbx_strand_id
1 'polypeptide(L)'
;MDASPICHLPQDTLHMIFSTLPLRQIMICRSVCKFFNQTLTSSSFINFISTHRRSLSLLALRPSHHHSHHRHLHSYPSFHVFDVTSNKWIRFDLSFLPFRSVSPVTSSLGVVYLWGGSSELDNSLVVCNPDS
;
A
#
# COMPACT_ATOMS: atom_id res chain seq x y z
N MET A 1 26.84 2.29 23.03
CA MET A 1 25.65 2.82 22.34
C MET A 1 24.47 2.34 23.12
N ASP A 2 23.93 3.17 24.00
CA ASP A 2 22.78 2.85 24.82
C ASP A 2 21.58 2.68 23.90
N ALA A 3 21.19 1.43 23.62
CA ALA A 3 20.01 1.15 22.85
C ALA A 3 18.81 1.78 23.59
N SER A 4 18.00 2.56 22.89
CA SER A 4 16.81 3.19 23.45
C SER A 4 16.02 2.18 24.29
N PRO A 5 15.43 2.57 25.44
CA PRO A 5 14.78 1.63 26.37
C PRO A 5 13.68 0.79 25.70
N ILE A 6 13.05 1.34 24.67
CA ILE A 6 12.06 0.66 23.83
C ILE A 6 12.63 -0.58 23.10
N CYS A 7 13.92 -0.61 22.78
CA CYS A 7 14.58 -1.75 22.11
C CYS A 7 14.82 -2.94 23.05
N HIS A 8 14.66 -2.76 24.36
CA HIS A 8 14.79 -3.81 25.37
C HIS A 8 13.43 -4.46 25.72
N LEU A 9 12.33 -3.95 25.17
CA LEU A 9 11.02 -4.51 25.40
C LEU A 9 10.88 -5.90 24.74
N PRO A 10 10.13 -6.83 25.35
CA PRO A 10 9.77 -8.08 24.71
C PRO A 10 9.06 -7.86 23.37
N GLN A 11 9.31 -8.77 22.43
CA GLN A 11 8.78 -8.65 21.07
C GLN A 11 7.25 -8.53 21.02
N ASP A 12 6.53 -9.27 21.86
CA ASP A 12 5.06 -9.22 21.91
C ASP A 12 4.54 -7.86 22.40
N THR A 13 5.26 -7.25 23.34
CA THR A 13 4.94 -5.90 23.84
C THR A 13 5.14 -4.86 22.74
N LEU A 14 6.23 -4.98 21.97
CA LEU A 14 6.45 -4.12 20.81
C LEU A 14 5.36 -4.29 19.76
N HIS A 15 4.98 -5.53 19.42
CA HIS A 15 3.91 -5.80 18.46
C HIS A 15 2.59 -5.17 18.91
N MET A 16 2.24 -5.27 20.19
CA MET A 16 1.05 -4.65 20.76
C MET A 16 1.10 -3.12 20.75
N ILE A 17 2.24 -2.51 21.11
CA ILE A 17 2.39 -1.05 21.03
C ILE A 17 2.22 -0.58 19.59
N PHE A 18 2.94 -1.19 18.65
CA PHE A 18 2.87 -0.78 17.25
C PHE A 18 1.52 -1.07 16.60
N SER A 19 0.77 -2.08 17.06
CA SER A 19 -0.57 -2.36 16.52
C SER A 19 -1.62 -1.30 16.89
N THR A 20 -1.40 -0.56 17.99
CA THR A 20 -2.27 0.57 18.38
C THR A 20 -2.08 1.81 17.52
N LEU A 21 -0.94 1.94 16.83
CA LEU A 21 -0.67 3.08 15.96
C LEU A 21 -1.45 2.95 14.64
N PRO A 22 -1.88 4.05 14.00
CA PRO A 22 -2.39 4.05 12.62
C PRO A 22 -1.37 3.51 11.60
N LEU A 23 -1.83 2.94 10.47
CA LEU A 23 -0.95 2.30 9.46
C LEU A 23 0.17 3.24 9.00
N ARG A 24 -0.17 4.50 8.72
CA ARG A 24 0.79 5.53 8.31
C ARG A 24 1.92 5.71 9.33
N GLN A 25 1.60 5.70 10.62
CA GLN A 25 2.60 5.83 11.67
C GLN A 25 3.48 4.57 11.77
N ILE A 26 2.91 3.38 11.58
CA ILE A 26 3.67 2.13 11.49
C ILE A 26 4.68 2.20 10.34
N MET A 27 4.27 2.70 9.17
CA MET A 27 5.18 2.87 8.02
C MET A 27 6.30 3.86 8.33
N ILE A 28 6.01 4.98 8.99
CA ILE A 28 7.04 5.93 9.44
C ILE A 28 8.00 5.24 10.43
N CYS A 29 7.50 4.46 11.39
CA CYS A 29 8.33 3.75 12.36
C CYS A 29 9.34 2.78 11.71
N ARG A 30 9.02 2.19 10.54
CA ARG A 30 9.97 1.36 9.77
C ARG A 30 11.22 2.13 9.35
N SER A 31 11.11 3.44 9.13
CA SER A 31 12.22 4.28 8.69
C SER A 31 13.11 4.79 9.84
N VAL A 32 12.66 4.65 11.10
CA VAL A 32 13.35 5.20 12.27
C VAL A 32 14.66 4.46 12.57
N CYS A 33 14.62 3.13 12.57
CA CYS A 33 15.81 2.31 12.79
C CYS A 33 15.67 0.90 12.20
N LYS A 34 16.82 0.21 12.02
CA LYS A 34 16.85 -1.17 11.50
C LYS A 34 16.05 -2.15 12.35
N PHE A 35 16.08 -1.99 13.67
CA PHE A 35 15.33 -2.83 14.61
C PHE A 35 13.83 -2.71 14.39
N PHE A 36 13.29 -1.49 14.36
CA PHE A 36 11.87 -1.26 14.08
C PHE A 36 11.47 -1.74 12.70
N ASN A 37 12.30 -1.53 11.68
CA ASN A 37 12.04 -2.09 10.37
C ASN A 37 11.88 -3.62 10.45
N GLN A 38 12.86 -4.33 11.02
CA GLN A 38 12.83 -5.78 11.17
C GLN A 38 11.62 -6.28 11.97
N THR A 39 11.29 -5.63 13.09
CA THR A 39 10.11 -5.98 13.90
C THR A 39 8.82 -5.78 13.10
N LEU A 40 8.66 -4.63 12.45
CA LEU A 40 7.44 -4.22 11.73
C LEU A 40 7.26 -4.86 10.35
N THR A 41 8.31 -5.48 9.81
CA THR A 41 8.25 -6.31 8.59
C THR A 41 8.27 -7.80 8.88
N SER A 42 8.40 -8.21 10.15
CA SER A 42 8.42 -9.62 10.53
C SER A 42 7.08 -10.29 10.22
N SER A 43 7.13 -11.56 9.79
CA SER A 43 5.92 -12.34 9.52
C SER A 43 5.01 -12.43 10.75
N SER A 44 5.59 -12.51 11.94
CA SER A 44 4.89 -12.52 13.23
C SER A 44 4.07 -11.26 13.44
N PHE A 45 4.65 -10.08 13.19
CA PHE A 45 3.95 -8.81 13.32
C PHE A 45 2.87 -8.63 12.25
N ILE A 46 3.14 -9.02 11.00
CA ILE A 46 2.14 -8.96 9.92
C ILE A 46 0.93 -9.84 10.24
N ASN A 47 1.15 -11.07 10.71
CA ASN A 47 0.08 -11.96 11.14
C ASN A 47 -0.67 -11.40 12.35
N PHE A 48 0.05 -10.81 13.31
CA PHE A 48 -0.54 -10.16 14.47
C PHE A 48 -1.43 -8.98 14.08
N ILE A 49 -0.96 -8.10 13.20
CA ILE A 49 -1.75 -6.97 12.67
C ILE A 49 -2.96 -7.48 11.88
N SER A 50 -2.79 -8.47 11.01
CA SER A 50 -3.87 -9.04 10.20
C SER A 50 -5.00 -9.63 11.05
N THR A 51 -4.66 -10.27 12.16
CA THR A 51 -5.64 -10.88 13.08
C THR A 51 -6.24 -9.88 14.08
N HIS A 52 -5.46 -8.93 14.58
CA HIS A 52 -5.92 -7.96 15.58
C HIS A 52 -6.59 -6.71 14.99
N ARG A 53 -6.17 -6.27 13.80
CA ARG A 53 -6.87 -5.19 13.11
C ARG A 53 -8.04 -5.75 12.31
N ARG A 54 -9.24 -5.48 12.80
CA ARG A 54 -10.52 -5.73 12.10
C ARG A 54 -10.73 -4.89 10.82
N SER A 55 -9.76 -4.09 10.41
CA SER A 55 -9.84 -3.30 9.17
C SER A 55 -8.45 -3.03 8.63
N LEU A 56 -7.84 -4.02 7.97
CA LEU A 56 -7.13 -3.63 6.76
C LEU A 56 -8.22 -3.04 5.87
N SER A 57 -8.23 -1.72 5.70
CA SER A 57 -9.17 -1.02 4.83
C SER A 57 -9.08 -1.68 3.47
N LEU A 58 -10.05 -2.56 3.17
CA LEU A 58 -10.09 -3.30 1.93
C LEU A 58 -10.32 -2.27 0.82
N LEU A 59 -9.24 -1.89 0.16
CA LEU A 59 -9.29 -0.97 -0.96
C LEU A 59 -9.74 -1.78 -2.17
N ALA A 60 -11.03 -1.69 -2.49
CA ALA A 60 -11.53 -2.21 -3.75
C ALA A 60 -10.97 -1.32 -4.87
N LEU A 61 -10.13 -1.91 -5.72
CA LEU A 61 -9.60 -1.24 -6.91
C LEU A 61 -10.53 -1.53 -8.07
N ARG A 62 -11.23 -0.51 -8.56
CA ARG A 62 -11.98 -0.63 -9.80
C ARG A 62 -11.11 -0.15 -10.97
N PRO A 63 -10.78 -1.01 -11.94
CA PRO A 63 -10.19 -0.57 -13.19
C PRO A 63 -11.12 0.46 -13.83
N SER A 64 -10.55 1.56 -14.31
CA SER A 64 -11.26 2.53 -15.13
C SER A 64 -11.57 1.86 -16.47
N HIS A 65 -12.66 1.11 -16.56
CA HIS A 65 -13.15 0.51 -17.81
C HIS A 65 -13.56 1.63 -18.77
N HIS A 66 -12.60 2.15 -19.53
CA HIS A 66 -12.91 2.84 -20.76
C HIS A 66 -12.76 1.87 -21.91
N HIS A 67 -13.90 1.30 -22.31
CA HIS A 67 -14.08 0.80 -23.65
C HIS A 67 -13.73 1.90 -24.67
N SER A 68 -12.94 1.51 -25.66
CA SER A 68 -13.13 1.83 -27.08
C SER A 68 -12.68 3.23 -27.58
N HIS A 69 -11.58 3.17 -28.34
CA HIS A 69 -11.39 3.77 -29.67
C HIS A 69 -11.35 5.29 -29.90
N HIS A 70 -11.86 6.16 -29.04
CA HIS A 70 -11.80 7.59 -29.34
C HIS A 70 -11.72 8.46 -28.08
N ARG A 71 -10.51 8.92 -27.74
CA ARG A 71 -10.22 10.30 -27.29
C ARG A 71 -8.73 10.46 -26.98
N HIS A 72 -8.03 11.15 -27.88
CA HIS A 72 -6.64 11.60 -27.83
C HIS A 72 -6.37 12.72 -26.81
N LEU A 73 -7.01 12.73 -25.65
CA LEU A 73 -6.79 13.77 -24.63
C LEU A 73 -6.27 13.13 -23.36
N HIS A 74 -4.95 13.08 -23.21
CA HIS A 74 -4.16 13.00 -21.97
C HIS A 74 -4.92 12.46 -20.73
N SER A 75 -5.47 11.25 -20.82
CA SER A 75 -6.14 10.65 -19.67
C SER A 75 -5.07 9.98 -18.83
N TYR A 76 -4.63 10.66 -17.77
CA TYR A 76 -3.70 10.08 -16.82
C TYR A 76 -4.31 8.83 -16.19
N PRO A 77 -3.49 7.78 -15.97
CA PRO A 77 -3.93 6.60 -15.27
C PRO A 77 -4.45 6.97 -13.88
N SER A 78 -5.63 6.47 -13.51
CA SER A 78 -6.16 6.63 -12.16
C SER A 78 -7.03 5.44 -11.79
N PHE A 79 -7.10 5.14 -10.50
CA PHE A 79 -7.96 4.09 -9.95
C PHE A 79 -8.98 4.67 -9.00
N HIS A 80 -10.12 4.00 -8.91
CA HIS A 80 -11.07 4.25 -7.84
C HIS A 80 -10.78 3.27 -6.72
N VAL A 81 -10.56 3.84 -5.53
CA VAL A 81 -10.28 3.14 -4.29
C VAL A 81 -11.48 3.35 -3.37
N PHE A 82 -12.08 2.27 -2.89
CA PHE A 82 -13.14 2.37 -1.89
C PHE A 82 -12.54 2.49 -0.49
N ASP A 83 -12.75 3.63 0.16
CA ASP A 83 -12.40 3.81 1.57
C ASP A 83 -13.58 3.40 2.45
N VAL A 84 -13.40 2.27 3.15
CA VAL A 84 -14.38 1.71 4.08
C VAL A 84 -14.67 2.65 5.25
N THR A 85 -13.68 3.46 5.67
CA THR A 85 -13.82 4.36 6.83
C THR A 85 -14.72 5.53 6.52
N SER A 86 -14.54 6.14 5.34
CA SER A 86 -15.39 7.24 4.87
C SER A 86 -16.62 6.79 4.07
N ASN A 87 -16.74 5.48 3.80
CA ASN A 87 -17.78 4.86 2.98
C ASN A 87 -17.92 5.55 1.60
N LYS A 88 -16.78 5.89 0.98
CA LYS A 88 -16.73 6.66 -0.27
C LYS A 88 -15.71 6.09 -1.24
N TRP A 89 -16.01 6.27 -2.53
CA TRP A 89 -15.03 6.06 -3.59
C TRP A 89 -14.15 7.29 -3.71
N ILE A 90 -12.84 7.07 -3.64
CA ILE A 90 -11.81 8.10 -3.81
C ILE A 90 -11.05 7.79 -5.09
N ARG A 91 -10.73 8.82 -5.87
CA ARG A 91 -9.89 8.67 -7.06
C ARG A 91 -8.42 8.79 -6.65
N PHE A 92 -7.66 7.72 -6.84
CA PHE A 92 -6.22 7.68 -6.69
C PHE A 92 -5.56 8.00 -8.02
N ASP A 93 -4.83 9.12 -8.07
CA ASP A 93 -4.12 9.55 -9.27
C ASP A 93 -2.79 8.79 -9.40
N LEU A 94 -2.54 8.24 -10.58
CA LEU A 94 -1.29 7.55 -10.93
C LEU A 94 -0.51 8.31 -11.99
N SER A 95 -0.77 9.61 -12.17
CA SER A 95 -0.02 10.50 -13.08
C SER A 95 1.49 10.50 -12.84
N PHE A 96 1.96 10.12 -11.65
CA PHE A 96 3.38 9.94 -11.33
C PHE A 96 4.02 8.72 -12.02
N LEU A 97 3.22 7.77 -12.51
CA LEU A 97 3.70 6.62 -13.24
C LEU A 97 3.89 6.96 -14.73
N PRO A 98 4.99 6.52 -15.37
CA PRO A 98 5.26 6.79 -16.78
C PRO A 98 4.46 5.87 -17.73
N PHE A 99 3.23 5.49 -17.37
CA PHE A 99 2.40 4.57 -18.14
C PHE A 99 1.10 5.24 -18.61
N ARG A 100 0.62 4.84 -19.79
CA ARG A 100 -0.66 5.33 -20.32
C ARG A 100 -1.85 4.50 -19.84
N SER A 101 -1.60 3.22 -19.63
CA SER A 101 -2.55 2.23 -19.14
C SER A 101 -1.98 1.59 -17.88
N VAL A 102 -2.83 1.41 -16.87
CA VAL A 102 -2.51 0.63 -15.68
C VAL A 102 -3.70 -0.24 -15.30
N SER A 103 -3.41 -1.48 -14.92
CA SER A 103 -4.40 -2.43 -14.42
C SER A 103 -3.91 -3.05 -13.11
N PRO A 104 -4.72 -3.06 -12.04
CA PRO A 104 -4.34 -3.68 -10.79
C PRO A 104 -4.34 -5.20 -10.94
N VAL A 105 -3.29 -5.84 -10.41
CA VAL A 105 -3.10 -7.29 -10.51
C VAL A 105 -3.36 -7.94 -9.17
N THR A 106 -2.64 -7.48 -8.15
CA THR A 106 -2.66 -8.05 -6.82
C THR A 106 -2.09 -7.06 -5.81
N SER A 107 -2.25 -7.35 -4.53
CA SER A 107 -1.66 -6.59 -3.43
C SER A 107 -1.03 -7.54 -2.43
N SER A 108 0.13 -7.18 -1.88
CA SER A 108 0.78 -7.95 -0.81
C SER A 108 1.56 -7.01 0.09
N LEU A 109 1.56 -7.25 1.39
CA LEU A 109 2.40 -6.52 2.37
C LEU A 109 2.29 -4.98 2.32
N GLY A 110 1.15 -4.43 1.90
CA GLY A 110 0.93 -2.99 1.78
C GLY A 110 1.42 -2.37 0.47
N VAL A 111 1.90 -3.17 -0.49
CA VAL A 111 2.16 -2.73 -1.86
C VAL A 111 1.09 -3.25 -2.81
N VAL A 112 0.85 -2.49 -3.88
CA VAL A 112 -0.05 -2.83 -4.97
C VAL A 112 0.79 -3.12 -6.21
N TYR A 113 0.54 -4.26 -6.84
CA TYR A 113 1.16 -4.66 -8.09
C TYR A 113 0.24 -4.30 -9.24
N LEU A 114 0.79 -3.59 -10.22
CA LEU A 114 0.08 -3.06 -11.37
C LEU A 114 0.74 -3.55 -12.66
N TRP A 115 -0.04 -3.92 -13.66
CA TRP A 115 0.44 -3.95 -15.04
C TRP A 115 0.41 -2.53 -15.57
N GLY A 116 1.57 -1.96 -15.90
CA GLY A 116 1.71 -0.66 -16.54
C GLY A 116 2.21 -0.82 -17.97
N GLY A 117 1.53 -0.19 -18.93
CA GLY A 117 1.92 -0.28 -20.34
C GLY A 117 1.70 1.01 -21.11
N SER A 118 2.53 1.21 -22.13
CA SER A 118 2.35 2.28 -23.13
C SER A 118 1.58 1.80 -24.38
N SER A 119 1.54 0.47 -24.59
CA SER A 119 0.83 -0.23 -25.68
C SER A 119 0.39 -1.62 -25.19
N GLU A 120 -0.57 -2.27 -25.85
CA GLU A 120 -1.08 -3.61 -25.45
C GLU A 120 0.01 -4.70 -25.47
N LEU A 121 1.09 -4.47 -26.21
CA LEU A 121 2.21 -5.39 -26.40
C LEU A 121 3.36 -5.18 -25.41
N ASP A 122 3.34 -4.09 -24.62
CA ASP A 122 4.44 -3.69 -23.77
C ASP A 122 3.92 -3.40 -22.35
N ASN A 123 3.74 -4.49 -21.59
CA ASN A 123 3.26 -4.47 -20.22
C ASN A 123 4.40 -4.78 -19.26
N SER A 124 4.74 -3.81 -18.42
CA SER A 124 5.68 -3.97 -17.32
C SER A 124 4.93 -4.20 -16.01
N LEU A 125 5.46 -5.07 -15.15
CA LEU A 125 4.95 -5.22 -13.78
C LEU A 125 5.55 -4.13 -12.89
N VAL A 126 4.70 -3.33 -12.28
CA VAL A 126 5.06 -2.18 -11.46
C VAL A 126 4.63 -2.43 -10.03
N VAL A 127 5.50 -2.11 -9.09
CA VAL A 127 5.20 -2.17 -7.65
C VAL A 127 4.97 -0.75 -7.15
N CYS A 128 3.77 -0.48 -6.64
CA CYS A 128 3.39 0.81 -6.08
C CYS A 128 3.18 0.69 -4.58
N ASN A 129 3.82 1.58 -3.82
CA ASN A 129 3.52 1.81 -2.42
C ASN A 129 2.58 3.02 -2.32
N PRO A 130 1.27 2.83 -2.07
CA PRO A 130 0.31 3.93 -2.02
C PRO A 130 0.50 4.85 -0.80
N ASP A 131 1.34 4.48 0.17
CA ASP A 131 1.62 5.26 1.39
C ASP A 131 2.85 6.21 1.26
N SER A 132 3.48 6.30 0.08
CA SER A 132 4.66 7.16 -0.16
C SER A 132 4.33 8.61 -0.50
#